data_AF-A0A0P0NIJ2-F1
#
_entry.id   AF-A0A0P0NIJ2-F1
#
_cell.length_a   1.000
_cell.length_b   1.000
_cell.length_c   1.000
_cell.angle_alpha   90.00
_cell.angle_beta   90.00
_cell.angle_gamma   90.00
#
_symmetry.space_group_name_H-M   'P 1'
#
loop_
_entity.id
_entity.type
_entity.pdbx_description
1 polymer ?
#
loop_
_entity_poly.entity_id
_entity_poly.type
_entity_poly.pdbx_seq_one_letter_code
_entity_poly.pdbx_strand_id
1 'polypeptide(L)' 'MGKTSGFVLTAKNQPTIYIMGDAIWTEQIRKNIDRIKPDFIIVISGGARIQGFEELPISSRPWHL' A
#
# COMPACT_ATOMS: atom_id res chain seq x y z
N MET A 1 5.69 6.60 14.76
CA MET A 1 6.27 6.32 13.43
C MET A 1 6.75 7.62 12.81
N GLY A 2 7.84 7.58 12.04
CA GLY A 2 8.31 8.72 11.24
C GLY A 2 7.56 8.84 9.91
N LYS A 3 7.83 9.89 9.14
CA LYS A 3 7.29 10.03 7.77
C LYS A 3 7.97 9.01 6.85
N THR A 4 7.16 8.30 6.09
CA THR A 4 7.58 7.30 5.10
C THR A 4 6.96 7.63 3.75
N SER A 5 7.60 7.20 2.67
CA SER A 5 7.16 7.44 1.30
C SER A 5 7.12 6.12 0.53
N GLY A 6 6.14 5.99 -0.36
CA GLY A 6 6.12 4.95 -1.39
C GLY A 6 6.61 5.48 -2.74
N PHE A 7 6.72 4.59 -3.72
CA PHE A 7 7.13 4.93 -5.08
C PHE A 7 6.11 4.43 -6.10
N VAL A 8 5.94 5.19 -7.19
CA VAL A 8 5.17 4.76 -8.36
C VAL A 8 6.12 4.64 -9.52
N LEU A 9 6.18 3.47 -10.14
CA LEU A 9 7.00 3.20 -11.32
C LEU A 9 6.09 3.16 -12.54
N THR A 10 6.39 3.99 -13.53
CA THR A 10 5.64 4.08 -14.80
C THR A 10 6.60 4.12 -15.97
N ALA A 11 6.31 3.39 -17.04
CA ALA A 11 7.02 3.49 -18.31
C ALA A 11 6.05 3.26 -19.48
N LYS A 12 6.41 3.75 -20.68
CA LYS A 12 5.58 3.60 -21.87
C LYS A 12 5.40 2.11 -22.20
N ASN A 13 4.15 1.67 -22.40
CA ASN A 13 3.77 0.29 -22.71
C ASN A 13 4.22 -0.73 -21.65
N GLN A 14 4.33 -0.34 -20.39
CA GLN A 14 4.67 -1.20 -19.26
C GLN A 14 3.62 -1.06 -18.15
N PRO A 15 3.43 -2.08 -17.31
CA PRO A 15 2.51 -1.98 -16.17
C PRO A 15 2.96 -0.91 -15.17
N THR A 16 1.99 -0.25 -14.56
CA THR A 16 2.21 0.69 -13.46
C THR A 16 2.33 -0.07 -12.15
N ILE A 17 3.42 0.16 -11.43
CA ILE A 17 3.70 -0.50 -10.16
C ILE A 17 3.64 0.53 -9.04
N TYR A 18 2.82 0.27 -8.02
CA TYR A 18 2.82 1.04 -6.79
C TYR A 18 3.55 0.27 -5.68
N ILE A 19 4.72 0.77 -5.28
CA ILE A 19 5.48 0.25 -4.14
C ILE A 19 5.04 1.01 -2.90
N MET A 20 4.28 0.34 -2.04
CA MET A 20 3.89 0.88 -0.76
C MET A 20 5.09 0.89 0.18
N GLY A 21 5.39 2.05 0.77
CA GLY A 21 6.37 2.15 1.85
C GLY A 21 5.89 1.42 3.11
N ASP A 22 6.65 1.56 4.20
CA ASP A 22 6.22 1.06 5.51
C ASP A 22 4.93 1.76 5.95
N ALA A 23 3.79 1.09 5.84
CA ALA A 23 2.48 1.70 5.99
C ALA A 23 1.49 0.76 6.70
N ILE A 24 0.46 1.37 7.26
CA ILE A 24 -0.80 0.70 7.63
C ILE A 24 -1.87 1.09 6.61
N TRP A 25 -2.96 0.31 6.57
CA TRP A 25 -4.09 0.66 5.71
C TRP A 25 -4.73 1.98 6.18
N THR A 26 -4.83 2.97 5.29
CA THR A 26 -5.43 4.28 5.58
C THR A 26 -6.23 4.79 4.38
N GLU A 27 -7.14 5.74 4.62
CA GLU A 27 -7.92 6.37 3.55
C GLU A 27 -7.02 7.09 2.53
N GLN A 28 -5.85 7.58 2.94
CA GLN A 28 -4.88 8.20 2.03
C GLN A 28 -4.30 7.18 1.04
N ILE A 29 -4.02 5.96 1.51
CA ILE A 29 -3.57 4.86 0.65
C ILE A 29 -4.67 4.47 -0.33
N ARG A 30 -5.91 4.35 0.13
CA ARG A 30 -7.07 4.09 -0.73
C ARG A 30 -7.20 5.14 -1.84
N LYS A 31 -7.19 6.42 -1.49
CA LYS A 31 -7.23 7.54 -2.46
C LYS A 31 -6.06 7.52 -3.46
N ASN A 32 -4.87 7.12 -3.02
CA ASN A 32 -3.72 6.99 -3.91
C ASN A 32 -3.94 5.85 -4.91
N ILE A 33 -4.44 4.69 -4.46
CA ILE A 33 -4.75 3.55 -5.33
C ILE A 33 -5.80 3.93 -6.37
N ASP A 34 -6.89 4.59 -5.95
CA ASP A 34 -7.97 5.02 -6.85
C ASP A 34 -7.49 6.04 -7.90
N ARG A 35 -6.55 6.92 -7.53
CA ARG A 35 -5.96 7.92 -8.43
C ARG A 35 -4.94 7.32 -9.40
N ILE A 36 -4.06 6.44 -8.91
CA ILE A 36 -2.94 5.90 -9.69
C ILE A 36 -3.42 4.75 -10.59
N LYS A 37 -4.40 3.96 -10.13
CA LYS A 37 -4.88 2.72 -10.78
C LYS A 37 -3.72 1.81 -11.22
N PRO A 38 -2.85 1.39 -10.28
CA PRO A 38 -1.70 0.57 -10.61
C PRO A 38 -2.14 -0.84 -11.03
N ASP A 39 -1.41 -1.44 -11.96
CA ASP A 39 -1.58 -2.85 -12.34
C ASP A 39 -1.11 -3.79 -11.22
N PHE A 40 -0.07 -3.36 -10.48
CA PHE A 40 0.48 -4.12 -9.35
C PHE A 40 0.72 -3.21 -8.14
N ILE A 41 0.44 -3.75 -6.95
CA ILE A 41 0.78 -3.11 -5.68
C ILE A 41 1.74 -4.03 -4.92
N ILE A 42 2.91 -3.52 -4.59
CA ILE A 42 3.90 -4.18 -3.74
C ILE A 42 3.70 -3.67 -2.32
N VAL A 43 3.54 -4.59 -1.37
CA VAL A 43 3.29 -4.29 0.04
C VAL A 43 4.32 -4.95 0.94
N ILE A 44 4.66 -4.28 2.04
CA ILE A 44 5.50 -4.84 3.10
C ILE A 44 4.59 -5.49 4.14
N SER A 45 4.37 -6.80 4.03
CA SER A 45 3.47 -7.56 4.91
C SER A 45 4.22 -8.35 6.00
N GLY A 46 5.27 -7.77 6.57
CA GLY A 46 6.16 -8.43 7.55
C GLY A 46 5.53 -8.75 8.92
N GLY A 47 4.22 -8.51 9.10
CA GLY A 47 3.50 -8.82 10.34
C GLY A 47 3.76 -7.85 11.49
N ALA A 48 4.30 -6.67 11.21
CA ALA A 48 4.45 -5.61 12.21
C ALA A 48 3.08 -5.25 12.82
N ARG A 49 3.04 -5.15 14.14
CA ARG A 49 1.85 -4.76 14.90
C ARG A 49 2.06 -3.39 15.51
N ILE A 50 1.08 -2.53 15.37
CA ILE A 50 1.06 -1.19 15.97
C ILE A 50 -0.13 -1.14 16.92
N GLN A 51 0.12 -0.67 18.14
CA GLN A 51 -0.91 -0.55 19.16
C GLN A 51 -2.04 0.38 18.68
N GLY A 52 -3.29 -0.10 18.70
CA GLY A 52 -4.47 0.62 18.21
C GLY A 52 -4.73 0.50 16.68
N PHE A 53 -3.92 -0.28 15.96
CA PHE A 53 -4.06 -0.54 14.52
C PHE A 53 -3.94 -2.03 14.19
N GLU A 54 -4.24 -2.89 15.15
CA GLU A 54 -4.08 -4.34 15.06
C GLU A 54 -4.96 -4.98 13.98
N GLU A 55 -6.05 -4.31 13.57
CA GLU A 55 -6.99 -4.74 12.53
C GLU A 55 -6.66 -4.19 11.12
N LEU A 56 -5.72 -3.24 11.03
CA LEU A 56 -5.30 -2.62 9.77
C LEU A 56 -3.87 -2.95 9.29
N PRO A 57 -3.25 -4.11 9.65
CA PRO A 57 -1.95 -4.46 9.10
C PRO A 57 -2.09 -4.76 7.61
N ILE A 58 -1.15 -4.27 6.80
CA ILE A 58 -1.11 -4.64 5.39
C ILE A 58 -0.77 -6.13 5.29
N SER A 59 -1.80 -6.91 4.96
CA SER A 59 -1.81 -8.37 4.99
C SER A 59 -2.12 -8.90 3.59
N SER A 60 -1.59 -10.07 3.25
CA SER A 60 -1.89 -10.78 2.00
C SER A 60 -3.31 -11.36 1.97
N ARG A 61 -4.10 -11.22 3.04
CA ARG A 61 -5.51 -11.63 3.03
C ARG A 61 -6.32 -10.72 2.10
N PRO A 62 -7.26 -11.27 1.31
CA PRO A 62 -8.14 -10.47 0.49
C PRO A 62 -8.91 -9.49 1.38
N TRP A 63 -8.81 -8.20 1.05
CA TRP A 63 -9.60 -7.15 1.65
C TRP A 63 -11.05 -7.40 1.26
N HIS A 64 -11.87 -7.86 2.20
CA HIS A 64 -13.31 -7.97 1.95
C HIS A 64 -13.87 -6.54 1.82
N LEU A 65 -14.22 -6.19 0.59
CA LEU A 65 -15.20 -5.15 0.26
C LEU A 65 -16.57 -5.54 0.83
#